data_AF-A0A3L7PN93-F1
#
_entry.id   AF-A0A3L7PN93-F1
#
_cell.length_a   1.000
_cell.length_b   1.000
_cell.length_c   1.000
_cell.angle_alpha   90.00
_cell.angle_beta   90.00
_cell.angle_gamma   90.00
#
_symmetry.space_group_name_H-M   'P 1'
#
loop_
_entity.id
_entity.type
_entity.pdbx_description
1 polymer ?
#
loop_
_entity_poly.entity_id
_entity_poly.type
_entity_poly.pdbx_seq_one_letter_code
_entity_poly.pdbx_strand_id
1 'polypeptide(L)'
;MSETTSSRPLRIGLVVEGQTDGIVLRAAIRSLLPERELDFTTISPDFSLAFGGTGEGWSSVYRWCRQAASEGGGSVSGSISLLNHDALVIQVDADVAEETYQRGHIYDETATDLPCVKPCPPADATTSALRQVVLRWMNEPTLPPKCIFCTPSKNMEAWVMRALYPDNIHVKSSRWECHASPEGQLSQQPKASRIAKTRRDYESRRPQLIAAWPQVRHLSEAERFSQEFVSAVES
;
A
#
# COMPACT_ATOMS: atom_id res chain seq x y z
N MET A 1 -32.47 18.15 20.26
CA MET A 1 -31.25 18.48 19.49
C MET A 1 -30.13 17.71 20.15
N SER A 2 -29.83 16.52 19.64
CA SER A 2 -28.74 15.71 20.19
C SER A 2 -27.42 16.31 19.69
N GLU A 3 -26.59 16.77 20.62
CA GLU A 3 -25.18 17.03 20.39
C GLU A 3 -24.56 15.75 19.83
N THR A 4 -24.28 15.74 18.53
CA THR A 4 -23.32 14.80 17.95
C THR A 4 -21.97 15.10 18.59
N THR A 5 -21.60 14.31 19.59
CA THR A 5 -20.20 14.19 20.04
C THR A 5 -19.35 13.94 18.81
N SER A 6 -18.67 14.99 18.33
CA SER A 6 -17.69 14.87 17.25
C SER A 6 -16.55 14.02 17.77
N SER A 7 -16.52 12.75 17.38
CA SER A 7 -15.41 11.86 17.69
C SER A 7 -14.16 12.41 17.02
N ARG A 8 -13.03 12.49 17.74
CA ARG A 8 -11.76 12.95 17.17
C ARG A 8 -11.45 12.22 15.83
N PRO A 9 -10.77 12.88 14.88
CA PRO A 9 -10.33 12.26 13.64
C PRO A 9 -9.56 10.96 13.90
N LEU A 10 -9.76 9.96 13.04
CA LEU A 10 -8.96 8.75 13.02
C LEU A 10 -7.62 9.08 12.34
N ARG A 11 -6.53 9.00 13.09
CA ARG A 11 -5.18 9.33 12.62
C ARG A 11 -4.55 8.12 11.94
N ILE A 12 -4.22 8.25 10.67
CA ILE A 12 -3.71 7.15 9.84
C ILE A 12 -2.34 7.53 9.29
N GLY A 13 -1.32 6.79 9.70
CA GLY A 13 0.02 6.87 9.13
C GLY A 13 0.10 6.03 7.86
N LEU A 14 0.69 6.57 6.79
CA LEU A 14 0.87 5.87 5.52
C LEU A 14 2.36 5.83 5.15
N VAL A 15 2.93 4.63 5.10
CA VAL A 15 4.26 4.36 4.56
C VAL A 15 4.04 3.72 3.19
N VAL A 16 4.33 4.44 2.12
CA VAL A 16 3.97 4.05 0.75
C VAL A 16 5.18 4.10 -0.16
N GLU A 17 5.21 3.20 -1.13
CA GLU A 17 6.25 3.14 -2.15
C GLU A 17 6.20 4.35 -3.08
N GLY A 18 5.03 4.65 -3.64
CA GLY A 18 4.83 5.74 -4.61
C GLY A 18 3.75 6.74 -4.18
N GLN A 19 3.90 7.98 -4.67
CA GLN A 19 2.91 9.03 -4.41
C GLN A 19 1.52 8.71 -5.01
N THR A 20 1.46 8.05 -6.16
CA THR A 20 0.21 7.61 -6.79
C THR A 20 -0.49 6.54 -5.95
N ASP A 21 0.26 5.63 -5.33
CA ASP A 21 -0.26 4.55 -4.51
C ASP A 21 -0.88 5.10 -3.23
N GLY A 22 -0.24 6.11 -2.63
CA GLY A 22 -0.80 6.86 -1.51
C GLY A 22 -2.11 7.57 -1.82
N ILE A 23 -2.40 7.91 -3.09
CA ILE A 23 -3.69 8.48 -3.50
C ILE A 23 -4.76 7.38 -3.58
N VAL A 24 -4.42 6.24 -4.19
CA VAL A 24 -5.32 5.09 -4.29
C VAL A 24 -5.68 4.57 -2.89
N LEU A 25 -4.70 4.47 -1.99
CA LEU A 25 -4.89 4.01 -0.62
C LEU A 25 -5.79 4.94 0.20
N ARG A 26 -5.62 6.26 0.06
CA ARG A 26 -6.54 7.24 0.68
C ARG A 26 -7.95 7.14 0.12
N ALA A 27 -8.09 6.88 -1.17
CA ALA A 27 -9.40 6.68 -1.79
C ALA A 27 -10.09 5.41 -1.27
N ALA A 28 -9.34 4.31 -1.16
CA ALA A 28 -9.80 3.05 -0.58
C ALA A 28 -10.32 3.25 0.85
N ILE A 29 -9.49 3.82 1.72
CA ILE A 29 -9.82 4.03 3.14
C ILE A 29 -11.02 4.97 3.30
N ARG A 30 -11.10 6.05 2.51
CA ARG A 30 -12.27 6.94 2.52
C ARG A 30 -13.56 6.22 2.08
N SER A 31 -13.47 5.26 1.18
CA SER A 31 -14.61 4.45 0.78
C SER A 31 -15.05 3.47 1.86
N LEU A 32 -14.09 2.93 2.63
CA LEU A 32 -14.36 2.01 3.73
C LEU A 32 -14.98 2.70 4.96
N LEU A 33 -14.63 3.97 5.21
CA LEU A 33 -15.13 4.75 6.35
C LEU A 33 -15.74 6.09 5.89
N PRO A 34 -16.86 6.09 5.14
CA PRO A 34 -17.39 7.30 4.49
C PRO A 34 -17.85 8.38 5.47
N GLU A 35 -18.33 7.99 6.66
CA GLU A 35 -18.85 8.92 7.68
C GLU A 35 -17.81 9.31 8.74
N ARG A 36 -16.57 8.81 8.65
CA ARG A 36 -15.52 9.06 9.65
C ARG A 36 -14.64 10.22 9.21
N GLU A 37 -14.32 11.12 10.14
CA GLU A 37 -13.25 12.09 9.91
C GLU A 37 -11.88 11.40 9.96
N LEU A 38 -11.09 11.55 8.89
CA LEU A 38 -9.81 10.87 8.68
C LEU A 38 -8.68 11.89 8.56
N ASP A 39 -7.65 11.72 9.37
CA ASP A 39 -6.43 12.52 9.33
C ASP A 39 -5.27 11.65 8.83
N PHE A 40 -4.78 11.93 7.62
CA PHE A 40 -3.74 11.12 6.99
C PHE A 40 -2.38 11.80 7.07
N THR A 41 -1.41 11.12 7.68
CA THR A 41 0.00 11.52 7.64
C THR A 41 0.75 10.58 6.70
N THR A 42 1.34 11.14 5.63
CA THR A 42 2.31 10.38 4.82
C THR A 42 3.63 10.37 5.56
N ILE A 43 4.11 9.19 5.90
CA ILE A 43 5.38 9.00 6.57
C ILE A 43 6.38 8.62 5.49
N SER A 44 7.03 9.64 4.94
CA SER A 44 8.23 9.45 4.15
C SER A 44 9.42 9.39 5.11
N PRO A 45 10.38 8.48 4.91
CA PRO A 45 11.63 8.58 5.67
C PRO A 45 12.29 9.93 5.34
N ASP A 46 12.56 10.73 6.38
CA ASP A 46 13.34 11.97 6.28
C ASP A 46 14.79 11.61 5.93
N PHE A 47 15.07 11.43 4.64
CA PHE A 47 16.43 11.38 4.15
C PHE A 47 16.95 12.80 4.06
N SER A 48 17.66 13.22 5.10
CA SER A 48 18.56 14.37 4.98
C SER A 48 19.47 14.17 3.76
N LEU A 49 19.69 15.25 3.00
CA LEU A 49 20.58 15.32 1.83
C LEU A 49 21.99 14.73 2.07
N ALA A 50 22.37 14.49 3.33
CA ALA A 50 23.65 13.94 3.76
C ALA A 50 23.89 12.47 3.37
N PHE A 51 22.85 11.70 2.99
CA PHE A 51 22.98 10.28 2.65
C PHE A 51 22.92 9.96 1.15
N GLY A 52 23.13 10.95 0.26
CA GLY A 52 23.20 10.70 -1.18
C GLY A 52 21.87 10.21 -1.76
N GLY A 53 20.90 11.11 -1.78
CA GLY A 53 19.47 10.78 -1.92
C GLY A 53 19.07 9.91 -3.12
N THR A 54 18.04 9.10 -2.88
CA THR A 54 17.00 8.64 -3.82
C THR A 54 15.80 8.30 -2.92
N GLY A 55 14.61 8.88 -3.07
CA GLY A 55 13.68 8.62 -4.16
C GLY A 55 12.48 7.82 -3.62
N GLU A 56 11.32 7.96 -4.26
CA GLU A 56 10.19 7.03 -4.11
C GLU A 56 10.64 5.58 -4.43
N GLY A 57 9.92 4.57 -3.98
CA GLY A 57 10.25 3.15 -4.22
C GLY A 57 10.24 2.27 -2.97
N TRP A 58 10.14 0.95 -3.15
CA TRP A 58 10.14 -0.03 -2.05
C TRP A 58 11.35 0.05 -1.11
N SER A 59 12.52 0.45 -1.61
CA SER A 59 13.73 0.60 -0.77
C SER A 59 13.55 1.69 0.31
N SER A 60 12.73 2.71 0.04
CA SER A 60 12.37 3.72 1.05
C SER A 60 11.51 3.13 2.17
N VAL A 61 10.58 2.24 1.83
CA VAL A 61 9.73 1.50 2.79
C VAL A 61 10.59 0.58 3.66
N TYR A 62 11.53 -0.17 3.05
CA TYR A 62 12.52 -0.96 3.79
C TYR A 62 13.27 -0.10 4.81
N ARG A 63 13.89 1.01 4.37
CA ARG A 63 14.70 1.86 5.24
C ARG A 63 13.87 2.47 6.36
N TRP A 64 12.64 2.89 6.06
CA TRP A 64 11.70 3.36 7.09
C TRP A 64 11.42 2.27 8.13
N CYS A 65 11.15 1.03 7.72
CA CYS A 65 10.92 -0.08 8.65
C CYS A 65 12.13 -0.31 9.57
N ARG A 66 13.35 -0.29 9.02
CA ARG A 66 14.60 -0.44 9.82
C ARG A 66 14.78 0.71 10.81
N GLN A 67 14.53 1.94 10.36
CA GLN A 67 14.62 3.13 11.21
C GLN A 67 13.59 3.09 12.34
N ALA A 68 12.32 2.84 12.02
CA ALA A 68 11.24 2.77 13.00
C ALA A 68 11.47 1.64 14.02
N ALA A 69 12.01 0.49 13.59
CA ALA A 69 12.40 -0.58 14.50
C ALA A 69 13.53 -0.15 15.45
N SER A 70 14.56 0.53 14.93
CA SER A 70 15.66 1.06 15.73
C SER A 70 15.16 2.08 16.78
N GLU A 71 14.34 3.04 16.35
CA GLU A 71 13.73 4.06 17.22
C GLU A 71 12.82 3.44 18.28
N GLY A 72 12.10 2.37 17.93
CA GLY A 72 11.20 1.65 18.83
C GLY A 72 11.87 0.64 19.76
N GLY A 73 13.20 0.73 19.97
CA GLY A 73 13.92 -0.17 20.88
C GLY A 73 14.12 -1.58 20.32
N GLY A 74 14.13 -1.72 19.00
CA GLY A 74 14.33 -2.98 18.29
C GLY A 74 13.07 -3.52 17.60
N SER A 75 11.93 -2.83 17.60
CA SER A 75 10.72 -3.25 16.88
C SER A 75 9.85 -2.05 16.51
N VAL A 76 9.09 -2.14 15.42
CA VAL A 76 8.18 -1.05 15.01
C VAL A 76 7.06 -0.82 16.04
N SER A 77 6.71 -1.82 16.84
CA SER A 77 5.74 -1.72 17.94
C SER A 77 6.07 -0.62 18.95
N GLY A 78 7.35 -0.34 19.18
CA GLY A 78 7.80 0.74 20.06
C GLY A 78 7.96 2.11 19.36
N SER A 79 7.79 2.17 18.04
CA SER A 79 8.07 3.39 17.26
C SER A 79 7.06 4.51 17.55
N ILE A 80 7.55 5.74 17.55
CA ILE A 80 6.70 6.94 17.73
C ILE A 80 5.62 7.00 16.64
N SER A 81 5.95 6.60 15.40
CA SER A 81 4.99 6.51 14.31
C SER A 81 3.79 5.62 14.65
N LEU A 82 4.01 4.42 15.19
CA LEU A 82 2.88 3.55 15.55
C LEU A 82 2.10 4.11 16.76
N LEU A 83 2.80 4.72 17.73
CA LEU A 83 2.19 5.28 18.94
C LEU A 83 1.31 6.51 18.65
N ASN A 84 1.69 7.34 17.67
CA ASN A 84 0.99 8.58 17.33
C ASN A 84 -0.20 8.39 16.39
N HIS A 85 -0.40 7.20 15.84
CA HIS A 85 -1.49 6.90 14.92
C HIS A 85 -2.44 5.85 15.51
N ASP A 86 -3.68 5.89 15.04
CA ASP A 86 -4.69 4.88 15.36
C ASP A 86 -4.55 3.67 14.44
N ALA A 87 -4.07 3.91 13.21
CA ALA A 87 -3.68 2.88 12.24
C ALA A 87 -2.40 3.30 11.50
N LEU A 88 -1.55 2.32 11.17
CA LEU A 88 -0.36 2.49 10.34
C LEU A 88 -0.46 1.53 9.15
N VAL A 89 -0.58 2.08 7.94
CA VAL A 89 -0.60 1.27 6.73
C VAL A 89 0.79 1.27 6.08
N ILE A 90 1.31 0.08 5.81
CA ILE A 90 2.56 -0.14 5.09
C ILE A 90 2.20 -0.73 3.73
N GLN A 91 2.47 0.01 2.67
CA GLN A 91 2.22 -0.41 1.30
C GLN A 91 3.52 -0.75 0.57
N VAL A 92 3.52 -1.93 -0.05
CA VAL A 92 4.58 -2.43 -0.92
C VAL A 92 3.90 -3.22 -2.04
N ASP A 93 4.25 -2.97 -3.29
CA ASP A 93 3.74 -3.75 -4.41
C ASP A 93 4.44 -5.12 -4.50
N ALA A 94 3.73 -6.16 -4.97
CA ALA A 94 4.28 -7.52 -4.92
C ALA A 94 5.28 -7.83 -6.04
N ASP A 95 5.49 -6.91 -6.99
CA ASP A 95 6.63 -6.98 -7.93
C ASP A 95 7.99 -6.89 -7.22
N VAL A 96 8.05 -6.28 -6.02
CA VAL A 96 9.21 -6.30 -5.12
C VAL A 96 9.64 -7.73 -4.75
N ALA A 97 8.73 -8.70 -4.82
CA ALA A 97 9.09 -10.10 -4.61
C ALA A 97 10.05 -10.66 -5.68
N GLU A 98 10.22 -9.97 -6.82
CA GLU A 98 11.15 -10.30 -7.90
C GLU A 98 12.51 -9.57 -7.76
N GLU A 99 12.63 -8.67 -6.77
CA GLU A 99 13.81 -7.83 -6.56
C GLU A 99 14.92 -8.51 -5.75
N THR A 100 16.06 -7.82 -5.66
CA THR A 100 17.14 -8.14 -4.70
C THR A 100 17.51 -6.89 -3.91
N TYR A 101 18.02 -7.06 -2.69
CA TYR A 101 18.48 -5.94 -1.86
C TYR A 101 19.52 -5.05 -2.58
N GLN A 102 20.41 -5.67 -3.37
CA GLN A 102 21.41 -4.93 -4.15
C GLN A 102 20.78 -4.02 -5.21
N ARG A 103 19.68 -4.45 -5.87
CA ARG A 103 18.93 -3.60 -6.80
C ARG A 103 18.24 -2.42 -6.12
N GLY A 104 17.86 -2.60 -4.85
CA GLY A 104 17.35 -1.52 -3.98
C GLY A 104 18.45 -0.63 -3.38
N HIS A 105 19.72 -0.83 -3.74
CA HIS A 105 20.88 -0.16 -3.12
C HIS A 105 20.94 -0.37 -1.59
N ILE A 106 20.64 -1.59 -1.15
CA ILE A 106 20.74 -2.05 0.23
C ILE A 106 21.85 -3.11 0.25
N TYR A 107 23.02 -2.75 0.76
CA TYR A 107 24.23 -3.59 0.70
C TYR A 107 24.61 -4.20 2.06
N ASP A 108 24.07 -3.65 3.14
CA ASP A 108 24.27 -4.06 4.52
C ASP A 108 23.29 -5.14 4.98
N GLU A 109 22.24 -5.42 4.19
CA GLU A 109 21.31 -6.50 4.47
C GLU A 109 21.94 -7.86 4.16
N THR A 110 21.79 -8.77 5.10
CA THR A 110 22.32 -10.15 5.05
C THR A 110 21.23 -11.19 4.81
N ALA A 111 19.95 -10.80 4.93
CA ALA A 111 18.83 -11.64 4.60
C ALA A 111 18.85 -12.05 3.12
N THR A 112 18.45 -13.30 2.86
CA THR A 112 18.35 -13.90 1.51
C THR A 112 16.90 -14.23 1.15
N ASP A 113 15.98 -13.46 1.72
CA ASP A 113 14.54 -13.68 1.62
C ASP A 113 13.88 -12.92 0.46
N LEU A 114 14.66 -12.17 -0.32
CA LEU A 114 14.33 -11.71 -1.66
C LEU A 114 15.30 -12.33 -2.68
N PRO A 115 14.83 -12.76 -3.88
CA PRO A 115 13.43 -12.75 -4.33
C PRO A 115 12.57 -13.81 -3.63
N CYS A 116 11.29 -13.52 -3.42
CA CYS A 116 10.30 -14.44 -2.83
C CYS A 116 9.07 -14.70 -3.71
N VAL A 117 9.13 -14.31 -4.99
CA VAL A 117 8.03 -14.48 -5.96
C VAL A 117 7.56 -15.93 -6.07
N LYS A 118 6.24 -16.12 -6.15
CA LYS A 118 5.58 -17.40 -6.39
C LYS A 118 4.65 -17.33 -7.61
N PRO A 119 4.24 -18.46 -8.19
CA PRO A 119 3.27 -18.47 -9.28
C PRO A 119 1.94 -17.80 -8.88
N CYS A 120 1.37 -17.02 -9.79
CA CYS A 120 0.06 -16.38 -9.67
C CYS A 120 -0.81 -16.87 -10.85
N PRO A 121 -2.01 -17.43 -10.62
CA PRO A 121 -2.76 -17.52 -9.36
C PRO A 121 -2.36 -18.67 -8.42
N PRO A 122 -2.69 -18.57 -7.11
CA PRO A 122 -3.41 -17.45 -6.47
C PRO A 122 -2.50 -16.24 -6.16
N ALA A 123 -3.11 -15.06 -6.02
CA ALA A 123 -2.43 -13.80 -5.74
C ALA A 123 -1.68 -13.80 -4.40
N ASP A 124 -2.32 -14.37 -3.39
CA ASP A 124 -1.84 -14.45 -2.01
C ASP A 124 -0.53 -15.24 -1.85
N ALA A 125 -0.17 -16.09 -2.81
CA ALA A 125 1.04 -16.90 -2.76
C ALA A 125 2.29 -16.01 -2.66
N THR A 126 2.35 -14.97 -3.50
CA THR A 126 3.46 -14.00 -3.50
C THR A 126 3.26 -12.95 -2.42
N THR A 127 2.06 -12.38 -2.28
CA THR A 127 1.85 -11.27 -1.33
C THR A 127 2.04 -11.72 0.12
N SER A 128 1.64 -12.95 0.47
CA SER A 128 1.87 -13.49 1.81
C SER A 128 3.35 -13.77 2.07
N ALA A 129 4.12 -14.21 1.05
CA ALA A 129 5.56 -14.37 1.19
C ALA A 129 6.26 -13.01 1.39
N LEU A 130 5.86 -11.99 0.62
CA LEU A 130 6.41 -10.64 0.74
C LEU A 130 6.02 -9.98 2.06
N ARG A 131 4.80 -10.15 2.57
CA ARG A 131 4.40 -9.66 3.90
C ARG A 131 5.29 -10.22 5.01
N GLN A 132 5.78 -11.45 4.90
CA GLN A 132 6.76 -12.02 5.84
C GLN A 132 8.14 -11.36 5.73
N VAL A 133 8.55 -10.96 4.52
CA VAL A 133 9.77 -10.16 4.30
C VAL A 133 9.61 -8.79 4.98
N VAL A 134 8.49 -8.10 4.77
CA VAL A 134 8.22 -6.80 5.39
C VAL A 134 8.19 -6.89 6.92
N LEU A 135 7.63 -7.95 7.51
CA LEU A 135 7.71 -8.19 8.96
C LEU A 135 9.16 -8.28 9.46
N ARG A 136 10.06 -8.93 8.71
CA ARG A 136 11.50 -8.96 9.05
C ARG A 136 12.15 -7.59 8.93
N TRP A 137 11.75 -6.77 7.95
CA TRP A 137 12.20 -5.38 7.88
C TRP A 137 11.79 -4.61 9.13
N MET A 138 10.57 -4.82 9.61
CA MET A 138 10.04 -4.21 10.85
C MET A 138 10.64 -4.80 12.14
N ASN A 139 11.40 -5.88 12.04
CA ASN A 139 11.85 -6.72 13.15
C ASN A 139 10.69 -7.19 14.04
N GLU A 140 9.59 -7.61 13.42
CA GLU A 140 8.38 -8.09 14.08
C GLU A 140 8.12 -9.58 13.76
N PRO A 141 7.75 -10.41 14.75
CA PRO A 141 7.40 -11.81 14.50
C PRO A 141 5.99 -11.95 13.87
N THR A 142 5.11 -11.00 14.13
CA THR A 142 3.73 -10.94 13.65
C THR A 142 3.32 -9.48 13.47
N LEU A 143 2.31 -9.22 12.64
CA LEU A 143 1.83 -7.86 12.40
C LEU A 143 1.33 -7.21 13.71
N PRO A 144 1.86 -6.03 14.11
CA PRO A 144 1.37 -5.34 15.29
C PRO A 144 -0.12 -4.95 15.15
N PRO A 145 -0.91 -4.88 16.23
CA PRO A 145 -2.38 -4.74 16.14
C PRO A 145 -2.90 -3.53 15.34
N LYS A 146 -2.15 -2.43 15.30
CA LYS A 146 -2.51 -1.20 14.55
C LYS A 146 -1.85 -1.11 13.18
N CYS A 147 -1.04 -2.09 12.81
CA CYS A 147 -0.37 -2.14 11.52
C CYS A 147 -1.25 -2.89 10.51
N ILE A 148 -1.30 -2.40 9.28
CA ILE A 148 -2.04 -3.02 8.18
C ILE A 148 -1.10 -3.07 6.97
N PHE A 149 -1.04 -4.23 6.32
CA PHE A 149 -0.35 -4.34 5.05
C PHE A 149 -1.29 -4.06 3.89
N CYS A 150 -0.83 -3.23 2.96
CA CYS A 150 -1.42 -3.08 1.64
C CYS A 150 -0.44 -3.67 0.62
N THR A 151 -0.75 -4.83 0.04
CA THR A 151 0.16 -5.53 -0.87
C THR A 151 -0.60 -5.97 -2.13
N PRO A 152 -0.75 -5.10 -3.14
CA PRO A 152 -1.29 -5.49 -4.44
C PRO A 152 -0.43 -6.59 -5.09
N SER A 153 -1.05 -7.61 -5.69
CA SER A 153 -0.34 -8.84 -6.17
C SER A 153 0.66 -8.66 -7.31
N LYS A 154 0.67 -7.51 -7.98
CA LYS A 154 1.72 -7.12 -8.93
C LYS A 154 2.08 -5.68 -8.69
N ASN A 155 1.15 -4.79 -8.98
CA ASN A 155 1.23 -3.39 -8.60
C ASN A 155 -0.14 -2.77 -8.39
N MET A 156 -0.17 -1.59 -7.78
CA MET A 156 -1.38 -0.83 -7.47
C MET A 156 -2.24 -0.54 -8.71
N GLU A 157 -1.65 -0.50 -9.91
CA GLU A 157 -2.37 -0.25 -11.16
C GLU A 157 -3.42 -1.31 -11.48
N ALA A 158 -3.32 -2.53 -10.95
CA ALA A 158 -4.39 -3.52 -11.07
C ALA A 158 -5.70 -2.99 -10.47
N TRP A 159 -5.63 -2.35 -9.30
CA TRP A 159 -6.78 -1.77 -8.62
C TRP A 159 -7.30 -0.52 -9.34
N VAL A 160 -6.39 0.32 -9.83
CA VAL A 160 -6.74 1.52 -10.63
C VAL A 160 -7.48 1.13 -11.91
N MET A 161 -6.98 0.11 -12.62
CA MET A 161 -7.62 -0.39 -13.84
C MET A 161 -9.02 -0.92 -13.55
N ARG A 162 -9.19 -1.65 -12.44
CA ARG A 162 -10.50 -2.15 -11.98
C ARG A 162 -11.47 -1.04 -11.63
N ALA A 163 -10.98 0.06 -11.04
CA ALA A 163 -11.79 1.21 -10.67
C ALA A 163 -12.22 2.07 -11.86
N LEU A 164 -11.28 2.39 -12.76
CA LEU A 164 -11.50 3.40 -13.80
C LEU A 164 -11.93 2.83 -15.15
N TYR A 165 -11.65 1.55 -15.40
CA TYR A 165 -11.98 0.86 -16.65
C TYR A 165 -12.69 -0.48 -16.38
N PRO A 166 -13.78 -0.49 -15.59
CA PRO A 166 -14.46 -1.73 -15.18
C PRO A 166 -15.04 -2.51 -16.36
N ASP A 167 -15.26 -1.85 -17.50
CA ASP A 167 -15.77 -2.45 -18.73
C ASP A 167 -14.74 -3.13 -19.61
N ASN A 168 -13.45 -2.93 -19.34
CA ASN A 168 -12.38 -3.61 -20.05
C ASN A 168 -12.46 -5.12 -19.81
N ILE A 169 -12.54 -5.90 -20.89
CA ILE A 169 -12.76 -7.35 -20.83
C ILE A 169 -11.66 -8.09 -20.07
N HIS A 170 -10.41 -7.61 -20.13
CA HIS A 170 -9.30 -8.20 -19.39
C HIS A 170 -9.43 -7.96 -17.88
N VAL A 171 -9.92 -6.76 -17.51
CA VAL A 171 -10.10 -6.30 -16.12
C VAL A 171 -11.32 -6.94 -15.45
N LYS A 172 -12.28 -7.43 -16.24
CA LYS A 172 -13.45 -8.17 -15.73
C LYS A 172 -13.10 -9.54 -15.14
N SER A 173 -11.96 -10.11 -15.55
CA SER A 173 -11.52 -11.41 -15.06
C SER A 173 -11.10 -11.35 -13.59
N SER A 174 -11.48 -12.36 -12.79
CA SER A 174 -10.96 -12.52 -11.42
C SER A 174 -9.45 -12.78 -11.39
N ARG A 175 -8.84 -13.17 -12.53
CA ARG A 175 -7.39 -13.32 -12.69
C ARG A 175 -6.68 -12.00 -12.96
N TRP A 176 -7.41 -10.89 -13.07
CA TRP A 176 -6.83 -9.57 -13.36
C TRP A 176 -5.75 -9.17 -12.36
N GLU A 177 -5.91 -9.53 -11.09
CA GLU A 177 -4.92 -9.25 -10.05
C GLU A 177 -3.56 -9.95 -10.30
N CYS A 178 -3.55 -11.06 -11.04
CA CYS A 178 -2.33 -11.76 -11.48
C CYS A 178 -1.79 -11.28 -12.84
N HIS A 179 -2.37 -10.25 -13.45
CA HIS A 179 -1.93 -9.79 -14.76
C HIS A 179 -0.49 -9.24 -14.69
N ALA A 180 0.40 -9.71 -15.56
CA ALA A 180 1.84 -9.44 -15.45
C ALA A 180 2.23 -7.96 -15.61
N SER A 181 1.42 -7.14 -16.30
CA SER A 181 1.71 -5.72 -16.48
C SER A 181 0.44 -4.86 -16.45
N PRO A 182 -0.14 -4.61 -15.25
CA PRO A 182 -1.32 -3.76 -15.13
C PRO A 182 -1.03 -2.30 -15.53
N GLU A 183 0.17 -1.80 -15.20
CA GLU A 183 0.64 -0.47 -15.62
C GLU A 183 0.73 -0.34 -17.15
N GLY A 184 1.24 -1.37 -17.83
CA GLY A 184 1.27 -1.42 -19.28
C GLY A 184 -0.13 -1.27 -19.88
N GLN A 185 -1.15 -1.90 -19.27
CA GLN A 185 -2.54 -1.78 -19.70
C GLN A 185 -3.14 -0.39 -19.43
N LEU A 186 -2.72 0.30 -18.37
CA LEU A 186 -3.13 1.68 -18.11
C LEU A 186 -2.70 2.62 -19.24
N SER A 187 -1.46 2.45 -19.74
CA SER A 187 -0.93 3.26 -20.85
C SER A 187 -1.63 3.02 -22.20
N GLN A 188 -2.29 1.86 -22.35
CA GLN A 188 -2.98 1.42 -23.57
C GLN A 188 -4.46 1.86 -23.62
N GLN A 189 -4.98 2.52 -22.58
CA GLN A 189 -6.36 2.99 -22.58
C GLN A 189 -6.62 4.06 -23.66
N PRO A 190 -7.86 4.20 -24.15
CA PRO A 190 -8.22 5.20 -25.15
C PRO A 190 -7.84 6.62 -24.72
N LYS A 191 -7.24 7.42 -25.61
CA LYS A 191 -6.67 8.74 -25.29
C LYS A 191 -7.62 9.67 -24.52
N ALA A 192 -8.93 9.60 -24.79
CA ALA A 192 -9.94 10.45 -24.15
C ALA A 192 -10.16 10.12 -22.66
N SER A 193 -9.94 8.86 -22.25
CA SER A 193 -10.14 8.39 -20.88
C SER A 193 -8.84 7.98 -20.20
N ARG A 194 -7.74 7.82 -20.95
CA ARG A 194 -6.43 7.45 -20.44
C ARG A 194 -5.92 8.44 -19.40
N ILE A 195 -5.31 7.89 -18.36
CA ILE A 195 -4.58 8.65 -17.35
C ILE A 195 -3.10 8.30 -17.41
N ALA A 196 -2.24 9.27 -17.11
CA ALA A 196 -0.83 9.03 -16.88
C ALA A 196 -0.60 8.68 -15.39
N LYS A 197 0.45 7.92 -15.09
CA LYS A 197 0.91 7.64 -13.72
C LYS A 197 1.58 8.88 -13.13
N THR A 198 0.76 9.89 -12.85
CA THR A 198 1.17 11.16 -12.26
C THR A 198 0.22 11.52 -11.13
N ARG A 199 0.74 12.23 -10.13
CA ARG A 199 -0.05 12.75 -9.00
C ARG A 199 -1.30 13.49 -9.46
N ARG A 200 -1.14 14.39 -10.43
CA ARG A 200 -2.21 15.25 -10.93
C ARG A 200 -3.37 14.44 -11.47
N ASP A 201 -3.08 13.44 -12.30
CA ASP A 201 -4.10 12.61 -12.91
C ASP A 201 -4.79 11.73 -11.86
N TYR A 202 -4.04 11.11 -10.95
CA TYR A 202 -4.61 10.27 -9.89
C TYR A 202 -5.49 11.09 -8.92
N GLU A 203 -5.06 12.28 -8.51
CA GLU A 203 -5.88 13.18 -7.69
C GLU A 203 -7.18 13.59 -8.40
N SER A 204 -7.11 13.85 -9.71
CA SER A 204 -8.31 14.19 -10.50
C SER A 204 -9.32 13.04 -10.58
N ARG A 205 -8.85 11.79 -10.40
CA ARG A 205 -9.66 10.57 -10.42
C ARG A 205 -10.09 10.08 -9.04
N ARG A 206 -9.69 10.75 -7.98
CA ARG A 206 -9.98 10.36 -6.59
C ARG A 206 -11.48 10.12 -6.32
N PRO A 207 -12.43 10.95 -6.79
CA PRO A 207 -13.86 10.66 -6.60
C PRO A 207 -14.28 9.32 -7.22
N GLN A 208 -13.79 9.01 -8.43
CA GLN A 208 -14.05 7.72 -9.08
C GLN A 208 -13.42 6.56 -8.32
N LEU A 209 -12.16 6.71 -7.85
CA LEU A 209 -11.48 5.69 -7.06
C LEU A 209 -12.22 5.37 -5.76
N ILE A 210 -12.72 6.40 -5.05
CA ILE A 210 -13.53 6.22 -3.84
C ILE A 210 -14.83 5.47 -4.16
N ALA A 211 -15.58 5.94 -5.16
CA ALA A 211 -16.88 5.37 -5.52
C ALA A 211 -16.78 3.94 -6.05
N ALA A 212 -15.67 3.60 -6.74
CA ALA A 212 -15.48 2.29 -7.35
C ALA A 212 -14.88 1.24 -6.39
N TRP A 213 -14.45 1.61 -5.18
CA TRP A 213 -13.80 0.68 -4.25
C TRP A 213 -14.59 -0.62 -3.99
N PRO A 214 -15.93 -0.61 -3.83
CA PRO A 214 -16.71 -1.84 -3.71
C PRO A 214 -16.51 -2.83 -4.88
N GLN A 215 -16.30 -2.32 -6.09
CA GLN A 215 -16.02 -3.15 -7.28
C GLN A 215 -14.55 -3.61 -7.35
N VAL A 216 -13.63 -2.81 -6.80
CA VAL A 216 -12.19 -3.14 -6.69
C VAL A 216 -11.98 -4.31 -5.73
N ARG A 217 -12.77 -4.36 -4.65
CA ARG A 217 -12.82 -5.45 -3.66
C ARG A 217 -13.20 -6.83 -4.23
N HIS A 218 -13.55 -6.94 -5.51
CA HIS A 218 -13.64 -8.25 -6.18
C HIS A 218 -12.27 -8.84 -6.52
N LEU A 219 -11.18 -8.08 -6.32
CA LEU A 219 -9.81 -8.56 -6.36
C LEU A 219 -9.41 -9.00 -4.93
N SER A 220 -8.77 -10.16 -4.80
CA SER A 220 -8.51 -10.80 -3.51
C SER A 220 -7.64 -9.96 -2.58
N GLU A 221 -6.58 -9.31 -3.05
CA GLU A 221 -5.71 -8.52 -2.16
C GLU A 221 -6.34 -7.18 -1.79
N ALA A 222 -7.21 -6.62 -2.65
CA ALA A 222 -8.01 -5.44 -2.31
C ALA A 222 -9.04 -5.75 -1.21
N GLU A 223 -9.69 -6.92 -1.29
CA GLU A 223 -10.60 -7.38 -0.25
C GLU A 223 -9.85 -7.66 1.05
N ARG A 224 -8.71 -8.34 0.97
CA ARG A 224 -7.86 -8.63 2.12
C ARG A 224 -7.45 -7.35 2.84
N PHE A 225 -6.95 -6.34 2.12
CA PHE A 225 -6.66 -5.02 2.69
C PHE A 225 -7.90 -4.40 3.34
N SER A 226 -9.05 -4.46 2.67
CA SER A 226 -10.29 -3.86 3.18
C SER A 226 -10.73 -4.48 4.50
N GLN A 227 -10.69 -5.82 4.60
CA GLN A 227 -11.07 -6.55 5.81
C GLN A 227 -10.08 -6.30 6.95
N GLU A 228 -8.78 -6.38 6.68
CA GLU A 228 -7.73 -6.14 7.68
C GLU A 228 -7.77 -4.70 8.19
N PHE A 229 -8.00 -3.71 7.30
CA PHE A 229 -8.13 -2.31 7.68
C PHE A 229 -9.34 -2.06 8.59
N VAL A 230 -10.53 -2.50 8.18
CA VAL A 230 -11.76 -2.34 8.98
C VAL A 230 -11.61 -3.02 10.34
N SER A 231 -11.08 -4.25 10.36
CA SER A 231 -10.84 -4.98 11.62
C SER A 231 -9.90 -4.23 12.55
N ALA A 232 -8.85 -3.58 12.04
CA ALA A 232 -7.85 -2.89 12.87
C ALA A 232 -8.37 -1.58 13.50
N VAL A 233 -9.34 -0.91 12.86
CA VAL A 233 -9.83 0.41 13.29
C VAL A 233 -11.17 0.36 14.04
N GLU A 234 -11.87 -0.77 13.99
CA GLU A 234 -13.10 -1.03 14.76
C GLU A 234 -12.85 -1.83 16.05
N SER A 235 -11.63 -2.33 16.27
CA SER A 235 -11.19 -3.00 17.50
C SER A 235 -10.86 -2.02 18.62
#